data_AF-A0A3D5UN58-F1
#
_entry.id   AF-A0A3D5UN58-F1
#
_cell.length_a   1.000
_cell.length_b   1.000
_cell.length_c   1.000
_cell.angle_alpha   90.00
_cell.angle_beta   90.00
_cell.angle_gamma   90.00
#
_symmetry.space_group_name_H-M   'P 1'
#
loop_
_entity.id
_entity.type
_entity.pdbx_description
1 polymer ?
#
loop_
_entity_poly.entity_id
_entity_poly.type
_entity_poly.pdbx_seq_one_letter_code
_entity_poly.pdbx_strand_id
1 'polypeptide(L)'
;MSKDFCELSDECLVELAQNGDRNAERVLIERCEKQIFYKSTKYFLVGADREDLLQEGRIAAYRAIHGYVPTKGATFKSFSDMCIQSGMIASVKKANRQKHQPLNNYIPFESNRKGDEEVRVIDVLKVGESMQPEYVVIHKEMCGSIDEIVEANFSRFEKRVWDLYRRGESYRVIGDRLGRDWKAIDNAIQRIKKKIELHLIN
;
A
#
# COMPACT_ATOMS: atom_id res chain seq x y z
N MET A 1 14.63 48.93 -13.84
CA MET A 1 14.41 48.38 -15.20
C MET A 1 13.54 47.15 -15.06
N SER A 2 12.28 47.24 -15.48
CA SER A 2 11.38 46.08 -15.54
C SER A 2 11.92 45.14 -16.61
N LYS A 3 12.47 43.99 -16.22
CA LYS A 3 12.77 42.92 -17.17
C LYS A 3 11.42 42.40 -17.67
N ASP A 4 11.13 42.54 -18.96
CA ASP A 4 9.96 41.91 -19.56
C ASP A 4 10.20 40.41 -19.69
N PHE A 5 9.96 39.69 -18.59
CA PHE A 5 10.07 38.24 -18.53
C PHE A 5 9.11 37.52 -19.50
N CYS A 6 8.10 38.23 -20.02
CA CYS A 6 7.15 37.70 -21.00
C CYS A 6 7.79 37.33 -22.35
N GLU A 7 8.88 37.99 -22.76
CA GLU A 7 9.51 37.75 -24.07
C GLU A 7 10.68 36.74 -24.01
N LEU A 8 11.10 36.33 -22.81
CA LEU A 8 12.18 35.37 -22.64
C LEU A 8 11.73 33.94 -22.96
N SER A 9 12.65 33.17 -23.55
CA SER A 9 12.47 31.74 -23.76
C SER A 9 12.35 30.99 -22.43
N ASP A 10 11.68 29.85 -22.46
CA ASP A 10 11.52 29.01 -21.26
C ASP A 10 12.88 28.59 -20.69
N GLU A 11 13.85 28.26 -21.54
CA GLU A 11 15.20 27.85 -21.12
C GLU A 11 15.95 28.98 -20.40
N CYS A 12 15.85 30.22 -20.89
CA CYS A 12 16.49 31.37 -20.23
C CYS A 12 15.83 31.69 -18.89
N LEU A 13 14.50 31.59 -18.82
CA LEU A 13 13.76 31.75 -17.56
C LEU A 13 14.14 30.66 -16.54
N VAL A 14 14.38 29.43 -17.00
CA VAL A 14 14.77 28.33 -16.10
C VAL A 14 16.14 28.60 -15.49
N GLU A 15 17.12 29.08 -16.27
CA GLU A 15 18.43 29.45 -15.73
C GLU A 15 18.30 30.57 -14.68
N LEU A 16 17.48 31.59 -14.93
CA LEU A 16 17.24 32.66 -13.97
C LEU A 16 16.56 32.16 -12.69
N ALA A 17 15.56 31.27 -12.83
CA ALA A 17 14.85 30.67 -11.70
C ALA A 17 15.77 29.78 -10.85
N GLN A 18 16.61 28.97 -11.49
CA GLN A 18 17.62 28.14 -10.80
C GLN A 18 18.68 28.98 -10.08
N ASN A 19 18.98 30.18 -10.58
CA ASN A 19 19.85 31.15 -9.91
C ASN A 19 19.15 31.96 -8.81
N GLY A 20 17.89 31.65 -8.48
CA GLY A 20 17.14 32.24 -7.37
C GLY A 20 16.22 33.41 -7.73
N ASP A 21 16.02 33.72 -9.02
CA ASP A 21 15.06 34.75 -9.45
C ASP A 21 13.62 34.23 -9.31
N ARG A 22 12.94 34.66 -8.24
CA ARG A 22 11.56 34.28 -7.94
C ARG A 22 10.55 34.78 -8.99
N ASN A 23 10.85 35.87 -9.71
CA ASN A 23 9.95 36.36 -10.74
C ASN A 23 9.98 35.45 -11.97
N ALA A 24 11.17 34.98 -12.35
CA ALA A 24 11.32 34.00 -13.43
C ALA A 24 10.61 32.68 -13.10
N GLU A 25 10.75 32.20 -11.85
CA GLU A 25 10.05 31.00 -11.37
C GLU A 25 8.53 31.16 -11.45
N ARG A 26 8.00 32.29 -10.96
CA ARG A 26 6.56 32.58 -11.01
C ARG A 26 6.03 32.56 -12.44
N VAL A 27 6.71 33.23 -13.37
CA VAL A 27 6.31 33.28 -14.78
C VAL A 27 6.31 31.88 -15.40
N LEU A 28 7.29 31.03 -15.09
CA LEU A 28 7.32 29.64 -15.57
C LEU A 28 6.15 28.81 -15.03
N ILE A 29 5.83 28.94 -13.74
CA ILE A 29 4.68 28.25 -13.14
C ILE A 29 3.38 28.71 -13.81
N GLU A 30 3.21 30.02 -14.03
CA GLU A 30 2.05 30.58 -14.74
C GLU A 30 1.93 30.04 -16.18
N ARG A 31 3.06 29.88 -16.89
CA ARG A 31 3.08 29.26 -18.23
C ARG A 31 2.64 27.79 -18.20
N CYS A 32 3.01 27.05 -17.16
CA CYS A 32 2.60 25.65 -16.96
C CYS A 32 1.14 25.49 -16.49
N GLU A 33 0.50 26.55 -15.97
CA GLU A 33 -0.82 26.48 -15.33
C GLU A 33 -1.90 25.89 -16.24
N LYS A 34 -1.89 26.23 -17.53
CA LYS A 34 -2.83 25.67 -18.51
C LYS A 34 -2.68 24.15 -18.67
N GLN A 35 -1.44 23.66 -18.68
CA GLN A 35 -1.15 22.23 -18.79
C GLN A 35 -1.56 21.49 -17.51
N ILE A 36 -1.28 22.08 -16.34
CA ILE A 36 -1.69 21.55 -15.04
C ILE A 36 -3.22 21.44 -14.99
N PHE A 37 -3.95 22.49 -15.37
CA PHE A 37 -5.40 22.47 -15.40
C PHE A 37 -5.95 21.41 -16.33
N TYR A 38 -5.45 21.32 -17.57
CA TYR A 38 -5.90 20.33 -18.54
C TYR A 38 -5.57 18.89 -18.13
N LYS A 39 -4.44 18.64 -17.47
CA LYS A 39 -4.13 17.30 -16.95
C LYS A 39 -4.97 16.96 -15.72
N SER A 40 -5.31 17.95 -14.87
CA SER A 40 -6.14 17.73 -13.68
C SER A 40 -7.52 17.18 -13.99
N THR A 41 -8.11 17.51 -15.15
CA THR A 41 -9.43 17.01 -15.54
C THR A 41 -9.44 15.51 -15.82
N LYS A 42 -8.26 14.91 -16.08
CA LYS A 42 -8.11 13.50 -16.45
C LYS A 42 -7.96 12.58 -15.25
N TYR A 43 -7.73 13.13 -14.06
CA TYR A 43 -7.45 12.35 -12.85
C TYR A 43 -8.38 12.76 -11.73
N PHE A 44 -8.74 11.81 -10.88
CA PHE A 44 -9.56 12.04 -9.70
C PHE A 44 -8.77 11.62 -8.45
N LEU A 45 -8.66 12.54 -7.49
CA LEU A 45 -7.97 12.30 -6.23
C LEU A 45 -9.02 11.94 -5.18
N VAL A 46 -9.10 10.66 -4.82
CA VAL A 46 -10.13 10.16 -3.89
C VAL A 46 -9.92 10.76 -2.50
N GLY A 47 -10.95 11.41 -1.97
CA GLY A 47 -10.94 12.00 -0.63
C GLY A 47 -10.23 13.35 -0.53
N ALA A 48 -10.00 14.03 -1.66
CA ALA A 48 -9.40 15.36 -1.71
C ALA A 48 -10.10 16.19 -2.80
N ASP A 49 -9.93 17.51 -2.74
CA ASP A 49 -10.53 18.43 -3.71
C ASP A 49 -9.69 18.49 -4.99
N ARG A 50 -10.32 18.95 -6.06
CA ARG A 50 -9.63 19.16 -7.34
C ARG A 50 -8.50 20.19 -7.20
N GLU A 51 -8.62 21.13 -6.26
CA GLU A 51 -7.56 22.09 -5.95
C GLU A 51 -6.30 21.41 -5.41
N ASP A 52 -6.42 20.34 -4.64
CA ASP A 52 -5.26 19.58 -4.14
C ASP A 52 -4.48 18.96 -5.29
N LEU A 53 -5.19 18.40 -6.27
CA LEU A 53 -4.57 17.85 -7.47
C LEU A 53 -3.88 18.93 -8.32
N LEU A 54 -4.46 20.14 -8.40
CA LEU A 54 -3.82 21.28 -9.06
C LEU A 54 -2.54 21.71 -8.32
N GLN A 55 -2.56 21.72 -6.99
CA GLN A 55 -1.37 22.02 -6.18
C GLN A 55 -0.25 21.00 -6.41
N GLU A 56 -0.57 19.71 -6.46
CA GLU A 56 0.41 18.66 -6.78
C GLU A 56 1.03 18.86 -8.17
N GLY A 57 0.23 19.32 -9.14
CA GLY A 57 0.72 19.72 -10.46
C GLY A 57 1.69 20.91 -10.40
N ARG A 58 1.38 21.95 -9.61
CA ARG A 58 2.26 23.13 -9.41
C ARG A 58 3.56 22.76 -8.71
N ILE A 59 3.50 21.90 -7.68
CA ILE A 59 4.69 21.39 -6.99
C ILE A 59 5.55 20.58 -7.96
N ALA A 60 4.95 19.77 -8.83
CA ALA A 60 5.68 19.02 -9.85
C ALA A 60 6.33 19.95 -10.90
N ALA A 61 5.66 21.02 -11.31
CA ALA A 61 6.23 22.05 -12.18
C ALA A 61 7.43 22.75 -11.53
N TYR A 62 7.31 23.14 -10.25
CA TYR A 62 8.41 23.70 -9.47
C TYR A 62 9.63 22.77 -9.45
N ARG A 63 9.42 21.48 -9.17
CA ARG A 63 10.50 20.48 -9.21
C ARG A 63 11.09 20.33 -10.62
N ALA A 64 10.28 20.46 -11.66
CA ALA A 64 10.75 20.40 -13.05
C ALA A 64 11.65 21.60 -13.40
N ILE A 65 11.31 22.81 -12.92
CA ILE A 65 12.15 24.01 -13.10
C ILE A 65 13.54 23.78 -12.49
N HIS A 66 13.60 23.32 -11.24
CA HIS A 66 14.86 23.08 -10.53
C HIS A 66 15.60 21.82 -10.95
N GLY A 67 14.94 20.89 -11.66
CA GLY A 67 15.51 19.63 -12.14
C GLY A 67 15.87 19.59 -13.62
N TYR A 68 15.55 20.64 -14.39
CA TYR A 68 15.80 20.68 -15.83
C TYR A 68 17.28 20.91 -16.13
N VAL A 69 17.81 20.12 -17.06
CA VAL A 69 19.21 20.21 -17.52
C VAL A 69 19.20 20.29 -19.05
N PRO A 70 19.56 21.45 -19.64
CA PRO A 70 19.51 21.66 -21.10
C PRO A 70 20.34 20.64 -21.90
N THR A 71 21.43 20.13 -21.33
CA THR A 71 22.36 19.20 -22.01
C THR A 71 21.76 17.81 -22.27
N LYS A 72 20.58 17.50 -21.74
CA LYS A 72 19.91 16.20 -21.90
C LYS A 72 19.03 16.09 -23.16
N GLY A 73 19.02 17.11 -24.02
CA GLY A 73 18.43 17.05 -25.36
C GLY A 73 16.90 17.12 -25.45
N ALA A 74 16.19 17.23 -24.33
CA ALA A 74 14.75 17.50 -24.29
C ALA A 74 14.51 18.99 -24.04
N THR A 75 13.49 19.57 -24.68
CA THR A 75 13.05 20.95 -24.38
C THR A 75 12.42 21.02 -22.99
N PHE A 76 12.45 22.21 -22.36
CA PHE A 76 11.86 22.40 -21.04
C PHE A 76 10.38 22.02 -21.03
N LYS A 77 9.66 22.43 -22.07
CA LYS A 77 8.23 22.16 -22.24
C LYS A 77 7.89 20.67 -22.19
N SER A 78 8.66 19.82 -22.88
CA SER A 78 8.43 18.37 -22.89
C SER A 78 8.78 17.74 -21.54
N PHE A 79 9.86 18.20 -20.92
CA PHE A 79 10.29 17.73 -19.61
C PHE A 79 9.29 18.09 -18.49
N SER A 80 8.86 19.35 -18.44
CA SER A 80 7.90 19.82 -17.44
C SER A 80 6.55 19.13 -17.60
N ASP A 81 6.07 18.93 -18.83
CA ASP A 81 4.82 18.21 -19.11
C ASP A 81 4.83 16.76 -18.56
N MET A 82 5.95 16.05 -18.75
CA MET A 82 6.17 14.71 -18.22
C MET A 82 6.23 14.69 -16.68
N CYS A 83 6.96 15.63 -16.08
CA CYS A 83 7.10 15.74 -14.62
C CYS A 83 5.77 16.07 -13.94
N ILE A 84 5.01 17.02 -14.49
CA ILE A 84 3.67 17.39 -14.01
C ILE A 84 2.74 16.18 -14.03
N GLN A 85 2.68 15.48 -15.17
CA GLN A 85 1.85 14.29 -15.30
C GLN A 85 2.24 13.20 -14.29
N SER A 86 3.54 12.93 -14.16
CA SER A 86 4.04 11.90 -13.26
C SER A 86 3.79 12.24 -11.79
N GLY A 87 3.93 13.51 -11.40
CA GLY A 87 3.63 13.99 -10.05
C GLY A 87 2.16 13.82 -9.68
N MET A 88 1.24 14.22 -10.57
CA MET A 88 -0.20 14.07 -10.38
C MET A 88 -0.60 12.60 -10.26
N ILE A 89 -0.10 11.72 -11.15
CA ILE A 89 -0.36 10.27 -11.08
C ILE A 89 0.17 9.67 -9.77
N ALA A 90 1.36 10.08 -9.33
CA ALA A 90 1.95 9.60 -8.08
C ALA A 90 1.09 9.97 -6.86
N SER A 91 0.55 11.20 -6.83
CA SER A 91 -0.38 11.63 -5.77
C SER A 91 -1.66 10.80 -5.76
N VAL A 92 -2.28 10.60 -6.93
CA VAL A 92 -3.48 9.75 -7.07
C VAL A 92 -3.21 8.32 -6.61
N LYS A 93 -2.08 7.72 -7.02
CA LYS A 93 -1.68 6.38 -6.58
C LYS A 93 -1.45 6.31 -5.08
N LYS A 94 -0.89 7.36 -4.47
CA LYS A 94 -0.65 7.43 -3.03
C LYS A 94 -1.96 7.49 -2.25
N ALA A 95 -2.91 8.33 -2.68
CA ALA A 95 -4.24 8.41 -2.08
C ALA A 95 -5.00 7.08 -2.20
N ASN A 96 -4.93 6.45 -3.38
CA ASN A 96 -5.55 5.15 -3.62
C ASN A 96 -4.84 3.97 -2.93
N ARG A 97 -3.69 4.18 -2.24
CA ARG A 97 -2.91 3.08 -1.62
C ARG A 97 -3.52 2.55 -0.30
N GLN A 98 -4.73 2.97 0.07
CA GLN A 98 -5.56 2.35 1.12
C GLN A 98 -4.92 2.18 2.51
N LYS A 99 -3.83 2.88 2.89
CA LYS A 99 -3.26 2.72 4.26
C LYS A 99 -4.25 3.16 5.37
N HIS A 100 -5.25 3.97 5.02
CA HIS A 100 -6.29 4.46 5.93
C HIS A 100 -7.72 4.08 5.52
N GLN A 101 -7.90 3.18 4.54
CA GLN A 101 -9.23 2.69 4.16
C GLN A 101 -10.05 2.15 5.35
N PRO A 102 -9.45 1.46 6.35
CA PRO A 102 -10.18 1.03 7.53
C PRO A 102 -10.66 2.19 8.43
N LEU A 103 -9.93 3.31 8.47
CA LEU A 103 -10.32 4.49 9.28
C LEU A 103 -11.45 5.30 8.64
N ASN A 104 -11.45 5.44 7.30
CA ASN A 104 -12.46 6.24 6.59
C ASN A 104 -13.80 5.52 6.41
N ASN A 105 -13.85 4.20 6.58
CA ASN A 105 -15.06 3.39 6.54
C ASN A 105 -15.60 3.03 7.94
N TYR A 106 -15.29 3.84 8.96
CA TYR A 106 -15.81 3.58 10.30
C TYR A 106 -17.33 3.73 10.32
N ILE A 107 -18.02 2.63 10.66
CA ILE A 107 -19.46 2.62 10.93
C ILE A 107 -19.60 2.60 12.45
N PRO A 108 -20.17 3.64 13.08
CA PRO A 108 -20.43 3.63 14.51
C PRO A 108 -21.35 2.47 14.88
N PHE A 109 -20.99 1.70 15.91
CA PHE A 109 -21.81 0.58 16.40
C PHE A 109 -23.24 1.00 16.78
N GLU A 110 -23.39 2.24 17.26
CA GLU A 110 -24.67 2.84 17.64
C GLU A 110 -25.48 3.39 16.47
N SER A 111 -24.91 3.44 15.26
CA SER A 111 -25.64 3.92 14.09
C SER A 111 -26.69 2.89 13.65
N ASN A 112 -27.78 3.39 13.09
CA ASN A 112 -28.83 2.54 12.52
C ASN A 112 -28.33 1.89 11.22
N ARG A 113 -28.75 0.65 11.00
CA ARG A 113 -28.44 -0.08 9.77
C ARG A 113 -29.06 0.65 8.57
N LYS A 114 -28.32 0.76 7.47
CA LYS A 114 -28.87 1.35 6.24
C LYS A 114 -30.10 0.56 5.78
N GLY A 115 -31.24 1.23 5.71
CA GLY A 115 -32.53 0.67 5.31
C GLY A 115 -33.40 0.15 6.46
N ASP A 116 -32.95 0.26 7.71
CA ASP A 116 -33.70 -0.19 8.88
C ASP A 116 -33.43 0.73 10.08
N GLU A 117 -34.37 1.62 10.40
CA GLU A 117 -34.20 2.66 11.42
C GLU A 117 -34.30 2.13 12.86
N GLU A 118 -34.83 0.93 13.04
CA GLU A 118 -35.03 0.32 14.36
C GLU A 118 -33.86 -0.55 14.80
N VAL A 119 -32.99 -0.96 13.87
CA VAL A 119 -31.92 -1.94 14.14
C VAL A 119 -30.56 -1.25 14.11
N ARG A 120 -29.85 -1.28 15.25
CA ARG A 120 -28.49 -0.75 15.30
C ARG A 120 -27.51 -1.71 14.65
N VAL A 121 -26.41 -1.17 14.13
CA VAL A 121 -25.34 -1.96 13.53
C VAL A 121 -24.79 -2.99 14.50
N ILE A 122 -24.68 -2.66 15.79
CA ILE A 122 -24.23 -3.59 16.85
C ILE A 122 -25.13 -4.82 17.02
N ASP A 123 -26.43 -4.69 16.79
CA ASP A 123 -27.39 -5.78 17.00
C ASP A 123 -27.31 -6.84 15.88
N VAL A 124 -26.75 -6.47 14.72
CA VAL A 124 -26.59 -7.34 13.54
C VAL A 124 -25.17 -7.88 13.43
N LEU A 125 -24.23 -7.34 14.20
CA LEU A 125 -22.88 -7.87 14.27
C LEU A 125 -22.91 -9.24 14.93
N LYS A 126 -23.03 -10.28 14.10
CA LYS A 126 -22.79 -11.65 14.53
C LYS A 126 -21.37 -11.72 15.09
N VAL A 127 -21.24 -12.04 16.37
CA VAL A 127 -19.99 -12.58 16.91
C VAL A 127 -19.62 -13.74 15.99
N GLY A 128 -18.43 -13.68 15.39
CA GLY A 128 -18.04 -14.59 14.31
C GLY A 128 -18.41 -16.04 14.62
N GLU A 129 -18.82 -16.79 13.59
CA GLU A 129 -19.30 -18.18 13.63
C GLU A 129 -18.47 -19.13 14.55
N SER A 130 -17.22 -18.76 14.84
CA SER A 130 -16.29 -19.32 15.84
C SER A 130 -16.78 -19.53 17.28
N MET A 131 -17.98 -19.07 17.69
CA MET A 131 -18.48 -19.25 19.07
C MET A 131 -19.75 -20.09 19.19
N GLN A 132 -20.20 -20.81 18.15
CA GLN A 132 -21.28 -21.78 18.38
C GLN A 132 -20.72 -23.05 19.04
N PRO A 133 -21.39 -23.59 20.08
CA PRO A 133 -20.95 -24.79 20.79
C PRO A 133 -20.62 -25.97 19.88
N GLU A 134 -21.38 -26.14 18.80
CA GLU A 134 -21.21 -27.20 17.80
C GLU A 134 -19.86 -27.06 17.08
N TYR A 135 -19.48 -25.86 16.66
CA TYR A 135 -18.17 -25.60 16.05
C TYR A 135 -17.03 -25.82 17.05
N VAL A 136 -17.22 -25.46 18.32
CA VAL A 136 -16.21 -25.69 19.37
C VAL A 136 -15.98 -27.19 19.57
N VAL A 137 -17.04 -28.00 19.57
CA VAL A 137 -16.94 -29.47 19.67
C VAL A 137 -16.23 -30.05 18.46
N ILE A 138 -16.65 -29.68 17.24
CA ILE A 138 -16.01 -30.12 15.99
C ILE A 138 -14.53 -29.74 15.97
N HIS A 139 -14.18 -28.50 16.33
CA HIS A 139 -12.79 -28.06 16.39
C HIS A 139 -11.97 -28.84 17.40
N LYS A 140 -12.55 -29.18 18.56
CA LYS A 140 -11.89 -29.99 19.59
C LYS A 140 -11.61 -31.40 19.09
N GLU A 141 -12.55 -32.02 18.39
CA GLU A 141 -12.38 -33.33 17.76
C GLU A 141 -11.31 -33.30 16.66
N MET A 142 -11.32 -32.27 15.80
CA MET A 142 -10.29 -32.08 14.77
C MET A 142 -8.89 -31.84 15.35
N CYS A 143 -8.77 -31.09 16.44
CA CYS A 143 -7.49 -30.93 17.13
C CYS A 143 -6.99 -32.26 17.71
N GLY A 144 -7.90 -33.06 18.29
CA GLY A 144 -7.58 -34.39 18.81
C GLY A 144 -7.06 -35.33 17.73
N SER A 145 -7.70 -35.37 16.57
CA SER A 145 -7.25 -36.21 15.45
C SER A 145 -5.88 -35.78 14.91
N ILE A 146 -5.59 -34.48 14.88
CA ILE A 146 -4.26 -33.97 14.52
C ILE A 146 -3.21 -34.40 15.54
N ASP A 147 -3.50 -34.35 16.84
CA ASP A 147 -2.58 -34.77 17.89
C ASP A 147 -2.25 -36.28 17.78
N GLU A 148 -3.23 -37.12 17.46
CA GLU A 148 -3.03 -38.55 17.18
C GLU A 148 -2.12 -38.78 15.96
N ILE A 149 -2.32 -38.01 14.87
CA ILE A 149 -1.48 -38.08 13.66
C ILE A 149 -0.04 -37.68 13.99
N VAL A 150 0.14 -36.61 14.75
CA VAL A 150 1.45 -36.13 15.19
C VAL A 150 2.15 -37.23 16.00
N GLU A 151 1.44 -37.85 16.94
CA GLU A 151 2.03 -38.88 17.80
C GLU A 151 2.44 -40.15 17.03
N ALA A 152 1.60 -40.61 16.09
CA ALA A 152 1.81 -41.83 15.34
C ALA A 152 2.81 -41.69 14.17
N ASN A 153 2.83 -40.55 13.48
CA ASN A 153 3.50 -40.42 12.18
C ASN A 153 4.74 -39.51 12.18
N PHE A 154 4.92 -38.65 13.19
CA PHE A 154 6.03 -37.69 13.18
C PHE A 154 7.26 -38.27 13.87
N SER A 155 8.42 -38.09 13.24
CA SER A 155 9.69 -38.37 13.89
C SER A 155 9.93 -37.43 15.09
N ARG A 156 10.82 -37.81 16.01
CA ARG A 156 11.22 -36.96 17.15
C ARG A 156 11.68 -35.55 16.73
N PHE A 157 12.25 -35.42 15.54
CA PHE A 157 12.64 -34.12 15.00
C PHE A 157 11.43 -33.33 14.49
N GLU A 158 10.54 -33.98 13.73
CA GLU A 158 9.32 -33.35 13.23
C GLU A 158 8.38 -32.91 14.35
N LYS A 159 8.26 -33.67 15.46
CA LYS A 159 7.49 -33.25 16.64
C LYS A 159 8.01 -31.94 17.24
N ARG A 160 9.33 -31.82 17.40
CA ARG A 160 9.97 -30.58 17.91
C ARG A 160 9.80 -29.40 16.96
N VAL A 161 9.87 -29.64 15.64
CA VAL A 161 9.63 -28.61 14.62
C VAL A 161 8.16 -28.19 14.63
N TRP A 162 7.23 -29.13 14.70
CA TRP A 162 5.79 -28.91 14.77
C TRP A 162 5.39 -28.07 15.98
N ASP A 163 5.93 -28.36 17.16
CA ASP A 163 5.63 -27.63 18.39
C ASP A 163 6.02 -26.15 18.33
N LEU A 164 7.15 -25.83 17.70
CA LEU A 164 7.57 -24.46 17.52
C LEU A 164 6.80 -23.78 16.38
N TYR A 165 6.56 -24.50 15.28
CA TYR A 165 5.82 -23.99 14.12
C TYR A 165 4.36 -23.66 14.46
N ARG A 166 3.65 -24.53 15.21
CA ARG A 166 2.25 -24.30 15.62
C ARG A 166 2.09 -23.12 16.58
N ARG A 167 3.18 -22.68 17.23
CA ARG A 167 3.23 -21.47 18.07
C ARG A 167 3.48 -20.19 17.25
N GLY A 168 3.63 -20.29 15.94
CA GLY A 168 3.85 -19.16 15.04
C GLY A 168 5.31 -18.72 14.92
N GLU A 169 6.27 -19.54 15.39
CA GLU A 169 7.71 -19.22 15.27
C GLU A 169 8.16 -19.27 13.80
N SER A 170 9.01 -18.32 13.39
CA SER A 170 9.55 -18.30 12.02
C SER A 170 10.58 -19.40 11.79
N TYR A 171 10.78 -19.82 10.53
CA TYR A 171 11.64 -20.96 10.19
C TYR A 171 13.08 -20.77 10.67
N ARG A 172 13.56 -19.51 10.65
CA ARG A 172 14.89 -19.15 11.13
C ARG A 172 15.00 -19.33 12.65
N VAL A 173 14.02 -18.82 13.41
CA VAL A 173 13.98 -18.95 14.87
C VAL A 173 13.88 -20.41 15.31
N ILE A 174 13.12 -21.23 14.57
CA ILE A 174 13.07 -22.68 14.79
C ILE A 174 14.44 -23.32 14.54
N GLY A 175 15.13 -22.92 13.47
CA GLY A 175 16.48 -23.39 13.14
C GLY A 175 17.48 -23.07 14.24
N ASP A 176 17.48 -21.83 14.71
CA ASP A 176 18.35 -21.35 15.78
C ASP A 176 18.11 -22.12 17.09
N ARG A 177 16.83 -22.34 17.47
CA ARG A 177 16.48 -23.09 18.68
C ARG A 177 16.83 -24.57 18.62
N LEU A 178 16.74 -25.18 17.44
CA LEU A 178 17.03 -26.60 17.25
C LEU A 178 18.49 -26.87 16.85
N GLY A 179 19.31 -25.83 16.67
CA GLY A 179 20.69 -25.92 16.21
C GLY A 179 20.79 -26.52 14.80
N ARG A 180 19.85 -26.19 13.91
CA ARG A 180 19.77 -26.72 12.54
C ARG A 180 19.63 -25.61 11.52
N ASP A 181 20.16 -25.84 10.32
CA ASP A 181 20.01 -24.91 9.20
C ASP A 181 18.54 -24.75 8.78
N TRP A 182 18.19 -23.55 8.29
CA TRP A 182 16.83 -23.20 7.87
C TRP A 182 16.29 -24.14 6.79
N LYS A 183 17.14 -24.71 5.91
CA LYS A 183 16.71 -25.71 4.91
C LYS A 183 16.26 -27.01 5.56
N ALA A 184 16.89 -27.43 6.65
CA ALA A 184 16.49 -28.63 7.37
C ALA A 184 15.13 -28.46 8.04
N ILE A 185 14.83 -27.25 8.53
CA ILE A 185 13.53 -26.87 9.08
C ILE A 185 12.45 -26.84 7.99
N ASP A 186 12.74 -26.19 6.85
CA ASP A 186 11.81 -26.13 5.72
C ASP A 186 11.46 -27.54 5.21
N ASN A 187 12.47 -28.39 5.02
CA ASN A 187 12.26 -29.79 4.64
C ASN A 187 11.43 -30.57 5.66
N ALA A 188 11.58 -30.29 6.96
CA ALA A 188 10.75 -30.91 8.00
C ALA A 188 9.30 -30.42 7.93
N ILE A 189 9.07 -29.12 7.75
CA ILE A 189 7.73 -28.53 7.60
C ILE A 189 7.03 -29.06 6.35
N GLN A 190 7.74 -29.21 5.23
CA GLN A 190 7.19 -29.82 4.01
C GLN A 190 6.75 -31.28 4.25
N ARG A 191 7.57 -32.10 4.93
CA ARG A 191 7.20 -33.48 5.29
C ARG A 191 6.01 -33.52 6.25
N ILE A 192 5.97 -32.64 7.24
CA ILE A 192 4.86 -32.49 8.19
C ILE A 192 3.56 -32.20 7.44
N LYS A 193 3.55 -31.19 6.56
CA LYS A 193 2.37 -30.83 5.75
C LYS A 193 1.88 -32.01 4.91
N LYS A 194 2.80 -32.68 4.21
CA LYS A 194 2.47 -33.85 3.39
C LYS A 194 1.88 -35.00 4.22
N LYS A 195 2.41 -35.27 5.42
CA LYS A 195 1.87 -36.30 6.33
C LYS A 195 0.47 -35.97 6.81
N ILE A 196 0.20 -34.69 7.13
CA ILE A 196 -1.13 -34.22 7.55
C ILE A 196 -2.11 -34.31 6.36
N GLU A 197 -1.75 -33.82 5.17
CA GLU A 197 -2.60 -33.87 3.97
C GLU A 197 -3.03 -35.29 3.60
N LEU A 198 -2.11 -36.27 3.67
CA LEU A 198 -2.42 -37.68 3.41
C LEU A 198 -3.46 -38.28 4.37
N HIS A 199 -3.58 -37.74 5.58
CA HIS A 199 -4.52 -38.21 6.60
C HIS A 199 -5.83 -37.41 6.62
N LEU A 200 -5.88 -36.22 6.02
CA LEU A 200 -7.10 -35.41 5.90
C LEU A 200 -7.94 -35.75 4.65
N ILE A 201 -7.34 -36.44 3.68
CA ILE A 201 -7.98 -36.83 2.40
C ILE A 201 -8.57 -38.26 2.47
N ASN A 202 -8.18 -39.06 3.46
CA ASN A 202 -8.81 -40.35 3.79
C ASN A 202 -9.78 -40.18 4.96
#